data_AF-A0A1E1F1N9-F1
#
_entry.id   AF-A0A1E1F1N9-F1
#
_cell.length_a   1.000
_cell.length_b   1.000
_cell.length_c   1.000
_cell.angle_alpha   90.00
_cell.angle_beta   90.00
_cell.angle_gamma   90.00
#
_symmetry.space_group_name_H-M   'P 1'
#
loop_
_entity.id
_entity.type
_entity.pdbx_description
1 polymer ?
#
loop_
_entity_poly.entity_id
_entity_poly.type
_entity_poly.pdbx_seq_one_letter_code
_entity_poly.pdbx_strand_id
1 'polypeptide(L)'
;MHRPLTDMLGDLAIDPANGWSIGSFGAVGEFMRDATESASIARHPGGIEIATARGAIRIAPTADLKPVAWDSLSSDGEGWSHALAFCVRRPESGDRVIAAMGHDDEAIRTDERSHRIFDLGVGCGAIRMALRTDDPVLADTLDNAVGNPFAGNASLFQEVLRAQPHRILLSPAGRIEIFQPVPPPDGKSPEGPHTHLLAPLIGKDRPHSSTTPIPEGWQSALTMHPPSPWRTNLGERMPFDPVIDSAFAPLLECYGLPEDAEIERMLLSALSSGNTPEFADWPETRRGRAKARIVLRRLAAAGDRRVRPWRFLHDHAAVDTEPEDEAAS
;
A
#
# COMPACT_ATOMS: atom_id res chain seq x y z
N MET A 1 -12.64 -6.60 -26.09
CA MET A 1 -13.57 -7.03 -25.02
C MET A 1 -12.95 -6.54 -23.72
N HIS A 2 -13.60 -5.65 -22.98
CA HIS A 2 -13.03 -5.08 -21.76
C HIS A 2 -12.99 -6.16 -20.68
N ARG A 3 -11.81 -6.45 -20.15
CA ARG A 3 -11.61 -7.44 -19.09
C ARG A 3 -12.28 -6.95 -17.80
N PRO A 4 -13.10 -7.75 -17.11
CA PRO A 4 -13.66 -7.36 -15.81
C PRO A 4 -12.56 -7.04 -14.79
N LEU A 5 -12.75 -5.98 -13.99
CA LEU A 5 -11.80 -5.56 -12.96
C LEU A 5 -11.49 -6.67 -11.96
N THR A 6 -12.50 -7.48 -11.60
CA THR A 6 -12.38 -8.63 -10.71
C THR A 6 -11.43 -9.70 -11.26
N ASP A 7 -11.43 -9.92 -12.57
CA ASP A 7 -10.54 -10.90 -13.21
C ASP A 7 -9.11 -10.38 -13.20
N MET A 8 -8.91 -9.07 -13.40
CA MET A 8 -7.59 -8.43 -13.30
C MET A 8 -7.04 -8.53 -11.88
N LEU A 9 -7.84 -8.16 -10.87
CA LEU A 9 -7.48 -8.30 -9.45
C LEU A 9 -7.11 -9.73 -9.10
N GLY A 10 -7.91 -10.71 -9.55
CA GLY A 10 -7.63 -12.12 -9.32
C GLY A 10 -6.29 -12.57 -9.88
N ASP A 11 -5.92 -12.14 -11.09
CA ASP A 11 -4.63 -12.52 -11.70
C ASP A 11 -3.45 -11.83 -11.02
N LEU A 12 -3.58 -10.53 -10.73
CA LEU A 12 -2.56 -9.79 -9.99
C LEU A 12 -2.34 -10.42 -8.60
N ALA A 13 -3.40 -10.87 -7.93
CA ALA A 13 -3.31 -11.45 -6.59
C ALA A 13 -2.70 -12.85 -6.56
N ILE A 14 -2.88 -13.65 -7.63
CA ILE A 14 -2.25 -14.97 -7.71
C ILE A 14 -0.73 -14.85 -7.79
N ASP A 15 -0.22 -13.84 -8.49
CA ASP A 15 1.22 -13.61 -8.61
C ASP A 15 1.82 -13.25 -7.24
N PRO A 16 2.63 -14.15 -6.64
CA PRO A 16 3.23 -13.92 -5.33
C PRO A 16 4.24 -12.76 -5.32
N ALA A 17 4.66 -12.28 -6.49
CA ALA A 17 5.55 -11.14 -6.61
C ALA A 17 4.86 -9.81 -6.25
N ASN A 18 3.52 -9.76 -6.28
CA ASN A 18 2.74 -8.59 -5.87
C ASN A 18 2.44 -8.63 -4.37
N GLY A 19 2.90 -7.60 -3.66
CA GLY A 19 2.43 -7.27 -2.32
C GLY A 19 1.09 -6.53 -2.36
N TRP A 20 0.35 -6.58 -1.26
CA TRP A 20 -0.94 -5.94 -1.11
C TRP A 20 -1.03 -5.21 0.21
N SER A 21 -1.69 -4.05 0.25
CA SER A 21 -2.00 -3.39 1.50
C SER A 21 -3.41 -2.83 1.56
N ILE A 22 -3.97 -2.84 2.77
CA ILE A 22 -5.19 -2.13 3.14
C ILE A 22 -4.83 -1.25 4.33
N GLY A 23 -5.13 0.05 4.23
CA GLY A 23 -4.72 0.97 5.29
C GLY A 23 -5.10 2.42 5.04
N SER A 24 -5.00 3.19 6.11
CA SER A 24 -5.00 4.65 6.10
C SER A 24 -3.67 5.19 6.63
N PHE A 25 -3.46 6.50 6.58
CA PHE A 25 -2.20 7.09 7.02
C PHE A 25 -1.95 6.82 8.52
N GLY A 26 -0.98 5.95 8.82
CA GLY A 26 -0.64 5.54 10.18
C GLY A 26 -1.26 4.23 10.68
N ALA A 27 -2.12 3.56 9.89
CA ALA A 27 -2.68 2.25 10.23
C ALA A 27 -2.81 1.42 8.95
N VAL A 28 -1.88 0.48 8.74
CA VAL A 28 -1.77 -0.29 7.50
C VAL A 28 -1.52 -1.76 7.83
N GLY A 29 -2.15 -2.65 7.10
CA GLY A 29 -1.81 -4.07 7.06
C GLY A 29 -1.39 -4.47 5.67
N GLU A 30 -0.31 -5.24 5.61
CA GLU A 30 0.29 -5.71 4.37
C GLU A 30 0.21 -7.23 4.29
N PHE A 31 -0.05 -7.71 3.08
CA PHE A 31 -0.02 -9.11 2.73
C PHE A 31 0.95 -9.30 1.58
N MET A 32 1.98 -10.08 1.83
CA MET A 32 2.94 -10.55 0.84
C MET A 32 3.22 -12.02 1.13
N ARG A 33 3.51 -12.80 0.10
CA ARG A 33 3.76 -14.22 0.25
C ARG A 33 4.98 -14.65 -0.54
N ASP A 34 5.72 -15.61 -0.02
CA ASP A 34 6.82 -16.21 -0.76
C ASP A 34 6.27 -17.09 -1.88
N ALA A 35 6.93 -17.07 -3.04
CA ALA A 35 6.49 -17.85 -4.19
C ALA A 35 6.44 -19.36 -3.92
N THR A 36 7.27 -19.83 -2.97
CA THR A 36 7.40 -21.24 -2.59
C THR A 36 6.62 -21.60 -1.33
N GLU A 37 6.01 -20.64 -0.62
CA GLU A 37 5.24 -20.97 0.59
C GLU A 37 3.89 -21.60 0.23
N SER A 38 3.46 -22.54 1.06
CA SER A 38 2.14 -23.16 0.94
C SER A 38 1.04 -22.10 1.10
N ALA A 39 0.23 -21.95 0.06
CA ALA A 39 -0.93 -21.07 0.05
C ALA A 39 -2.17 -21.85 -0.42
N SER A 40 -3.26 -21.75 0.35
CA SER A 40 -4.58 -22.11 -0.17
C SER A 40 -5.09 -20.93 -1.00
N ILE A 41 -5.49 -21.21 -2.24
CA ILE A 41 -5.97 -20.19 -3.18
C ILE A 41 -7.34 -20.63 -3.67
N ALA A 42 -8.37 -19.81 -3.41
CA ALA A 42 -9.73 -20.07 -3.83
C ALA A 42 -10.24 -18.88 -4.66
N ARG A 43 -10.50 -19.11 -5.95
CA ARG A 43 -11.25 -18.17 -6.78
C ARG A 43 -12.74 -18.45 -6.67
N HIS A 44 -13.52 -17.40 -6.57
CA HIS A 44 -14.97 -17.47 -6.58
C HIS A 44 -15.54 -16.40 -7.52
N PRO A 45 -16.81 -16.52 -7.95
CA PRO A 45 -17.45 -15.46 -8.71
C PRO A 45 -17.37 -14.14 -7.94
N GLY A 46 -16.65 -13.15 -8.48
CA GLY A 46 -16.50 -11.82 -7.86
C GLY A 46 -15.27 -11.63 -6.98
N GLY A 47 -14.40 -12.62 -6.79
CA GLY A 47 -13.23 -12.44 -5.94
C GLY A 47 -12.25 -13.61 -5.82
N ILE A 48 -11.26 -13.40 -4.96
CA ILE A 48 -10.20 -14.37 -4.65
C ILE A 48 -9.88 -14.33 -3.16
N GLU A 49 -9.62 -15.51 -2.59
CA GLU A 49 -9.06 -15.70 -1.27
C GLU A 49 -7.72 -16.41 -1.35
N ILE A 50 -6.75 -15.91 -0.59
CA ILE A 50 -5.44 -16.50 -0.44
C ILE A 50 -5.13 -16.57 1.05
N ALA A 51 -4.79 -17.74 1.56
CA ALA A 51 -4.37 -17.91 2.95
C ALA A 51 -3.10 -18.74 3.06
N THR A 52 -2.16 -18.26 3.87
CA THR A 52 -0.93 -18.94 4.27
C THR A 52 -0.93 -19.17 5.78
N ALA A 53 0.16 -19.74 6.30
CA ALA A 53 0.36 -19.85 7.74
C ALA A 53 0.50 -18.47 8.42
N ARG A 54 1.00 -17.46 7.69
CA ARG A 54 1.40 -16.14 8.23
C ARG A 54 0.34 -15.04 8.08
N GLY A 55 -0.51 -15.14 7.06
CA GLY A 55 -1.59 -14.18 6.81
C GLY A 55 -2.56 -14.68 5.76
N ALA A 56 -3.58 -13.86 5.48
CA ALA A 56 -4.54 -14.11 4.43
C ALA A 56 -5.04 -12.81 3.80
N ILE A 57 -5.56 -12.89 2.59
CA ILE A 57 -6.23 -11.80 1.89
C ILE A 57 -7.48 -12.32 1.19
N ARG A 58 -8.58 -11.59 1.28
CA ARG A 58 -9.77 -11.73 0.44
C ARG A 58 -9.92 -10.44 -0.35
N ILE A 59 -9.91 -10.55 -1.68
CA ILE A 59 -10.28 -9.45 -2.57
C ILE A 59 -11.63 -9.81 -3.16
N ALA A 60 -12.67 -9.14 -2.65
CA ALA A 60 -14.05 -9.33 -3.06
C ALA A 60 -14.77 -7.97 -2.99
N PRO A 61 -14.58 -7.11 -4.01
CA PRO A 61 -15.07 -5.75 -3.97
C PRO A 61 -16.58 -5.67 -3.80
N THR A 62 -17.03 -4.87 -2.83
CA THR A 62 -18.45 -4.56 -2.58
C THR A 62 -18.85 -3.17 -3.07
N ALA A 63 -17.88 -2.42 -3.61
CA ALA A 63 -18.05 -1.10 -4.19
C ALA A 63 -17.39 -1.01 -5.57
N ASP A 64 -17.78 0.00 -6.35
CA ASP A 64 -17.09 0.34 -7.59
C ASP A 64 -15.69 0.90 -7.27
N LEU A 65 -14.66 0.19 -7.70
CA LEU A 65 -13.26 0.54 -7.45
C LEU A 65 -12.69 1.28 -8.65
N LYS A 66 -12.05 2.43 -8.39
CA LYS A 66 -11.34 3.21 -9.40
C LYS A 66 -9.83 2.96 -9.32
N PRO A 67 -9.24 2.26 -10.29
CA PRO A 67 -7.81 2.03 -10.28
C PRO A 67 -7.04 3.33 -10.58
N VAL A 68 -5.93 3.55 -9.89
CA VAL A 68 -4.96 4.64 -10.13
C VAL A 68 -3.57 4.04 -10.04
N ALA A 69 -2.82 4.06 -11.15
CA ALA A 69 -1.44 3.59 -11.24
C ALA A 69 -0.47 4.78 -11.23
N TRP A 70 0.68 4.64 -10.56
CA TRP A 70 1.72 5.65 -10.61
C TRP A 70 3.10 5.09 -10.29
N ASP A 71 4.12 5.83 -10.70
CA ASP A 71 5.51 5.63 -10.27
C ASP A 71 5.90 6.66 -9.19
N SER A 72 6.69 6.28 -8.21
CA SER A 72 7.23 7.16 -7.15
C SER A 72 8.75 7.12 -7.14
N LEU A 73 9.40 8.27 -6.91
CA LEU A 73 10.85 8.31 -6.70
C LEU A 73 11.21 7.59 -5.40
N SER A 74 12.25 6.77 -5.43
CA SER A 74 12.83 6.19 -4.21
C SER A 74 13.68 7.23 -3.47
N SER A 75 13.76 7.11 -2.15
CA SER A 75 14.55 7.98 -1.27
C SER A 75 16.06 7.92 -1.54
N ASP A 76 16.55 6.83 -2.13
CA ASP A 76 17.96 6.63 -2.50
C ASP A 76 18.48 7.57 -3.60
N GLY A 77 17.61 8.39 -4.19
CA GLY A 77 17.99 9.37 -5.19
C GLY A 77 18.28 8.80 -6.57
N GLU A 78 18.13 7.50 -6.80
CA GLU A 78 18.36 6.85 -8.10
C GLU A 78 17.17 6.04 -8.60
N GLY A 79 16.50 5.32 -7.71
CA GLY A 79 15.43 4.39 -8.04
C GLY A 79 14.04 5.03 -8.17
N TRP A 80 13.10 4.18 -8.55
CA TRP A 80 11.67 4.42 -8.43
C TRP A 80 10.95 3.12 -8.08
N SER A 81 9.73 3.25 -7.58
CA SER A 81 8.79 2.15 -7.33
C SER A 81 7.49 2.40 -8.10
N HIS A 82 6.69 1.35 -8.20
CA HIS A 82 5.38 1.35 -8.84
C HIS A 82 4.31 1.11 -7.78
N ALA A 83 3.11 1.63 -7.99
CA ALA A 83 1.95 1.31 -7.16
C ALA A 83 0.66 1.37 -7.98
N LEU A 84 -0.31 0.53 -7.63
CA LEU A 84 -1.66 0.55 -8.16
C LEU A 84 -2.66 0.55 -7.01
N ALA A 85 -3.34 1.68 -6.79
CA ALA A 85 -4.41 1.77 -5.82
C ALA A 85 -5.76 1.49 -6.47
N PHE A 86 -6.65 0.84 -5.73
CA PHE A 86 -8.04 0.64 -6.08
C PHE A 86 -8.89 1.50 -5.15
N CYS A 87 -9.31 2.65 -5.66
CA CYS A 87 -9.85 3.74 -4.86
C CYS A 87 -11.38 3.71 -4.77
N VAL A 88 -11.89 4.18 -3.64
CA VAL A 88 -13.32 4.45 -3.41
C VAL A 88 -13.51 5.91 -3.03
N ARG A 89 -14.75 6.40 -3.12
CA ARG A 89 -15.10 7.69 -2.51
C ARG A 89 -14.86 7.59 -1.01
N ARG A 90 -14.15 8.57 -0.46
CA ARG A 90 -13.85 8.62 0.96
C ARG A 90 -15.13 9.01 1.73
N PRO A 91 -15.68 8.13 2.59
CA PRO A 91 -16.74 8.52 3.50
C PRO A 91 -16.16 9.35 4.65
N GLU A 92 -17.03 10.01 5.42
CA GLU A 92 -16.62 10.65 6.67
C GLU A 92 -16.04 9.59 7.63
N SER A 93 -14.96 9.96 8.33
CA SER A 93 -14.41 9.12 9.39
C SER A 93 -15.40 9.07 10.56
N GLY A 94 -15.64 7.88 11.10
CA GLY A 94 -16.38 7.72 12.34
C GLY A 94 -15.57 8.15 13.57
N ASP A 95 -16.15 7.92 14.75
CA ASP A 95 -15.49 8.17 16.03
C ASP A 95 -14.22 7.31 16.18
N ARG A 96 -13.17 7.92 16.75
CA ARG A 96 -11.86 7.29 16.96
C ARG A 96 -11.82 6.49 18.26
N VAL A 97 -12.73 5.54 18.37
CA VAL A 97 -12.96 4.75 19.57
C VAL A 97 -13.06 3.27 19.25
N ILE A 98 -12.76 2.43 20.23
CA ILE A 98 -12.90 0.99 20.11
C ILE A 98 -14.38 0.63 19.98
N ALA A 99 -14.69 -0.26 19.04
CA ALA A 99 -16.04 -0.74 18.79
C ALA A 99 -16.08 -2.27 18.70
N ALA A 100 -16.95 -2.90 19.48
CA ALA A 100 -17.22 -4.33 19.36
C ALA A 100 -17.99 -4.60 18.05
N MET A 101 -17.55 -5.60 17.29
CA MET A 101 -18.15 -5.99 16.01
C MET A 101 -18.82 -7.39 16.07
N GLY A 102 -18.83 -8.03 17.24
CA GLY A 102 -19.41 -9.37 17.43
C GLY A 102 -18.40 -10.47 17.14
N HIS A 103 -18.86 -11.57 16.55
CA HIS A 103 -18.00 -12.63 16.03
C HIS A 103 -17.56 -12.31 14.61
N ASP A 104 -16.39 -12.82 14.20
CA ASP A 104 -15.88 -12.65 12.85
C ASP A 104 -16.34 -13.77 11.92
N ASP A 105 -17.65 -13.84 11.64
CA ASP A 105 -18.24 -14.87 10.75
C ASP A 105 -17.60 -14.91 9.35
N GLU A 106 -16.95 -13.80 8.96
CA GLU A 106 -16.27 -13.59 7.69
C GLU A 106 -14.78 -13.98 7.71
N ALA A 107 -14.25 -14.52 8.82
CA ALA A 107 -12.87 -14.95 8.89
C ALA A 107 -12.51 -15.94 7.76
N ILE A 108 -11.34 -15.73 7.14
CA ILE A 108 -10.86 -16.60 6.04
C ILE A 108 -10.56 -18.00 6.58
N ARG A 109 -9.93 -18.07 7.76
CA ARG A 109 -9.78 -19.33 8.51
C ARG A 109 -11.10 -19.68 9.20
N THR A 110 -11.69 -20.80 8.81
CA THR A 110 -13.04 -21.20 9.23
C THR A 110 -13.16 -21.45 10.73
N ASP A 111 -12.10 -21.95 11.34
CA ASP A 111 -11.96 -22.17 12.78
C ASP A 111 -11.95 -20.87 13.59
N GLU A 112 -11.56 -19.75 12.97
CA GLU A 112 -11.52 -18.45 13.64
C GLU A 112 -12.84 -17.66 13.51
N ARG A 113 -13.87 -18.22 12.86
CA ARG A 113 -15.14 -17.51 12.63
C ARG A 113 -15.93 -17.23 13.90
N SER A 114 -15.76 -18.06 14.92
CA SER A 114 -16.37 -17.85 16.23
C SER A 114 -15.59 -16.87 17.11
N HIS A 115 -14.43 -16.38 16.67
CA HIS A 115 -13.62 -15.47 17.47
C HIS A 115 -14.24 -14.07 17.47
N ARG A 116 -14.00 -13.32 18.53
CA ARG A 116 -14.55 -11.97 18.68
C ARG A 116 -13.69 -10.97 17.92
N ILE A 117 -14.33 -9.98 17.30
CA ILE A 117 -13.65 -8.91 16.54
C ILE A 117 -14.02 -7.52 17.06
N PHE A 118 -13.02 -6.65 17.11
CA PHE A 118 -13.12 -5.29 17.65
C PHE A 118 -12.40 -4.31 16.73
N ASP A 119 -13.10 -3.29 16.22
CA ASP A 119 -12.48 -2.15 15.55
C ASP A 119 -11.72 -1.32 16.59
N LEU A 120 -10.47 -0.95 16.30
CA LEU A 120 -9.65 -0.13 17.18
C LEU A 120 -9.94 1.37 17.06
N GLY A 121 -10.71 1.80 16.06
CA GLY A 121 -10.99 3.21 15.80
C GLY A 121 -9.75 4.00 15.33
N VAL A 122 -8.76 3.28 14.78
CA VAL A 122 -7.49 3.87 14.29
C VAL A 122 -7.45 4.06 12.77
N GLY A 123 -8.37 3.39 12.05
CA GLY A 123 -8.59 3.62 10.63
C GLY A 123 -9.32 4.94 10.38
N CYS A 124 -9.35 5.39 9.13
CA CYS A 124 -10.12 6.56 8.72
C CYS A 124 -10.88 6.30 7.41
N GLY A 125 -11.99 7.04 7.23
CA GLY A 125 -12.88 6.88 6.07
C GLY A 125 -13.37 5.44 5.89
N ALA A 126 -13.00 4.81 4.77
CA ALA A 126 -13.47 3.48 4.39
C ALA A 126 -12.68 2.32 5.02
N ILE A 127 -11.64 2.61 5.81
CA ILE A 127 -10.71 1.61 6.34
C ILE A 127 -10.94 1.40 7.83
N ARG A 128 -10.95 0.13 8.24
CA ARG A 128 -10.92 -0.28 9.65
C ARG A 128 -9.72 -1.17 9.92
N MET A 129 -9.15 -1.02 11.10
CA MET A 129 -8.14 -1.93 11.64
C MET A 129 -8.68 -2.51 12.93
N ALA A 130 -8.85 -3.82 12.94
CA ALA A 130 -9.50 -4.55 14.01
C ALA A 130 -8.57 -5.61 14.62
N LEU A 131 -8.88 -6.01 15.84
CA LEU A 131 -8.30 -7.19 16.49
C LEU A 131 -9.31 -8.32 16.51
N ARG A 132 -8.87 -9.52 16.15
CA ARG A 132 -9.61 -10.77 16.32
C ARG A 132 -8.95 -11.62 17.40
N THR A 133 -9.74 -12.07 18.37
CA THR A 133 -9.24 -12.87 19.49
C THR A 133 -10.29 -13.85 20.02
N ASP A 134 -9.82 -15.02 20.43
CA ASP A 134 -10.52 -15.99 21.27
C ASP A 134 -10.05 -15.95 22.74
N ASP A 135 -9.06 -15.11 23.06
CA ASP A 135 -8.56 -14.95 24.41
C ASP A 135 -9.61 -14.18 25.25
N PRO A 136 -10.15 -14.80 26.31
CA PRO A 136 -11.24 -14.22 27.08
C PRO A 136 -10.81 -12.97 27.86
N VAL A 137 -9.55 -12.89 28.30
CA VAL A 137 -9.05 -11.74 29.07
C VAL A 137 -8.89 -10.53 28.17
N LEU A 138 -8.33 -10.71 26.97
CA LEU A 138 -8.24 -9.62 25.99
C LEU A 138 -9.65 -9.20 25.54
N ALA A 139 -10.56 -10.15 25.29
CA ALA A 139 -11.93 -9.85 24.89
C ALA A 139 -12.68 -9.02 25.94
N ASP A 140 -12.60 -9.40 27.22
CA ASP A 140 -13.20 -8.64 28.33
C ASP A 140 -12.54 -7.26 28.48
N THR A 141 -11.21 -7.17 28.27
CA THR A 141 -10.49 -5.89 28.31
C THR A 141 -10.96 -4.96 27.19
N LEU A 142 -11.15 -5.49 25.98
CA LEU A 142 -11.66 -4.73 24.84
C LEU A 142 -13.11 -4.30 25.02
N ASP A 143 -13.97 -5.15 25.58
CA ASP A 143 -15.36 -4.80 25.91
C ASP A 143 -15.43 -3.62 26.88
N ASN A 144 -14.64 -3.67 27.95
CA ASN A 144 -14.57 -2.58 28.91
C ASN A 144 -13.97 -1.29 28.32
N ALA A 145 -13.24 -1.40 27.21
CA ALA A 145 -12.64 -0.27 26.50
C ALA A 145 -13.54 0.29 25.38
N VAL A 146 -14.66 -0.36 25.02
CA VAL A 146 -15.58 0.14 23.98
C VAL A 146 -15.99 1.58 24.26
N GLY A 147 -15.99 2.41 23.22
CA GLY A 147 -16.27 3.85 23.32
C GLY A 147 -15.09 4.70 23.79
N ASN A 148 -13.95 4.09 24.14
CA ASN A 148 -12.72 4.81 24.46
C ASN A 148 -11.70 4.71 23.31
N PRO A 149 -10.80 5.69 23.13
CA PRO A 149 -9.71 5.60 22.17
C PRO A 149 -8.75 4.45 22.48
N PHE A 150 -8.30 3.75 21.44
CA PHE A 150 -7.18 2.80 21.57
C PHE A 150 -5.85 3.50 21.85
N ALA A 151 -5.61 4.64 21.20
CA ALA A 151 -4.40 5.42 21.35
C ALA A 151 -4.26 5.95 22.80
N GLY A 152 -3.07 5.76 23.38
CA GLY A 152 -2.78 6.19 24.76
C GLY A 152 -3.20 5.20 25.85
N ASN A 153 -3.82 4.07 25.51
CA ASN A 153 -4.21 3.03 26.48
C ASN A 153 -3.08 1.99 26.67
N ALA A 154 -2.12 2.30 27.54
CA ALA A 154 -0.95 1.45 27.75
C ALA A 154 -1.28 0.04 28.27
N SER A 155 -2.26 -0.09 29.18
CA SER A 155 -2.66 -1.40 29.72
C SER A 155 -3.31 -2.28 28.67
N LEU A 156 -4.16 -1.71 27.80
CA LEU A 156 -4.73 -2.46 26.68
C LEU A 156 -3.63 -2.90 25.70
N PHE A 157 -2.66 -2.03 25.42
CA PHE A 157 -1.54 -2.40 24.55
C PHE A 157 -0.70 -3.55 25.12
N GLN A 158 -0.45 -3.58 26.44
CA GLN A 158 0.21 -4.72 27.09
C GLN A 158 -0.60 -6.01 26.93
N GLU A 159 -1.93 -5.91 27.04
CA GLU A 159 -2.80 -7.07 26.87
C GLU A 159 -2.81 -7.60 25.43
N VAL A 160 -2.76 -6.70 24.44
CA VAL A 160 -2.57 -7.07 23.03
C VAL A 160 -1.24 -7.80 22.83
N LEU A 161 -0.14 -7.32 23.43
CA LEU A 161 1.16 -8.00 23.36
C LEU A 161 1.17 -9.35 24.06
N ARG A 162 0.39 -9.53 25.13
CA ARG A 162 0.27 -10.82 25.83
C ARG A 162 -0.53 -11.82 25.00
N ALA A 163 -1.69 -11.41 24.51
CA ALA A 163 -2.64 -12.29 23.82
C ALA A 163 -2.28 -12.54 22.35
N GLN A 164 -1.45 -11.68 21.75
CA GLN A 164 -1.00 -11.80 20.35
C GLN A 164 -2.18 -12.01 19.36
N PRO A 165 -3.24 -11.17 19.42
CA PRO A 165 -4.42 -11.34 18.59
C PRO A 165 -4.08 -11.19 17.11
N HIS A 166 -4.91 -11.75 16.25
CA HIS A 166 -4.81 -11.51 14.81
C HIS A 166 -5.29 -10.11 14.48
N ARG A 167 -4.61 -9.44 13.53
CA ARG A 167 -4.99 -8.09 13.09
C ARG A 167 -5.70 -8.19 11.76
N ILE A 168 -6.83 -7.52 11.64
CA ILE A 168 -7.68 -7.56 10.47
C ILE A 168 -7.82 -6.15 9.92
N LEU A 169 -7.46 -5.96 8.64
CA LEU A 169 -7.71 -4.72 7.92
C LEU A 169 -8.90 -4.95 7.00
N LEU A 170 -9.90 -4.07 7.09
CA LEU A 170 -11.16 -4.16 6.35
C LEU A 170 -11.33 -2.93 5.46
N SER A 171 -11.83 -3.15 4.25
CA SER A 171 -12.22 -2.10 3.32
C SER A 171 -13.34 -2.56 2.38
N PRO A 172 -13.92 -1.67 1.56
CA PRO A 172 -14.85 -2.07 0.51
C PRO A 172 -14.25 -2.95 -0.59
N ALA A 173 -12.91 -3.08 -0.67
CA ALA A 173 -12.26 -3.99 -1.60
C ALA A 173 -12.12 -5.42 -1.05
N GLY A 174 -12.25 -5.59 0.27
CA GLY A 174 -12.12 -6.88 0.95
C GLY A 174 -11.42 -6.77 2.29
N ARG A 175 -10.55 -7.74 2.59
CA ARG A 175 -9.85 -7.82 3.88
C ARG A 175 -8.45 -8.41 3.77
N ILE A 176 -7.56 -7.96 4.65
CA ILE A 176 -6.26 -8.58 4.92
C ILE A 176 -6.27 -9.04 6.38
N GLU A 177 -5.87 -10.28 6.63
CA GLU A 177 -5.71 -10.87 7.96
C GLU A 177 -4.24 -11.18 8.20
N ILE A 178 -3.72 -10.77 9.34
CA ILE A 178 -2.34 -11.01 9.71
C ILE A 178 -2.32 -11.90 10.95
N PHE A 179 -1.58 -13.02 10.85
CA PHE A 179 -1.47 -14.04 11.90
C PHE A 179 -0.10 -14.04 12.57
N GLN A 180 0.89 -13.38 11.98
CA GLN A 180 2.23 -13.28 12.58
C GLN A 180 2.19 -12.61 13.96
N PRO A 181 3.15 -12.84 14.86
CA PRO A 181 3.17 -12.14 16.14
C PRO A 181 3.26 -10.61 15.97
N VAL A 182 2.63 -9.88 16.89
CA VAL A 182 2.84 -8.45 17.11
C VAL A 182 4.24 -8.27 17.72
N PRO A 183 5.15 -7.54 17.04
CA PRO A 183 6.48 -7.32 17.58
C PRO A 183 6.42 -6.45 18.85
N PRO A 184 7.40 -6.59 19.76
CA PRO A 184 7.57 -5.63 20.85
C PRO A 184 7.85 -4.22 20.27
N PRO A 185 7.70 -3.15 21.06
CA PRO A 185 7.88 -1.76 20.59
C PRO A 185 9.20 -1.48 19.86
N ASP A 186 10.29 -2.12 20.29
CA ASP A 186 11.63 -1.98 19.69
C ASP A 186 11.98 -3.14 18.72
N GLY A 187 10.99 -3.97 18.39
CA GLY A 187 11.14 -5.13 17.51
C GLY A 187 11.00 -4.75 16.03
N LYS A 188 11.67 -5.52 15.17
CA LYS A 188 11.49 -5.39 13.72
C LYS A 188 10.20 -6.07 13.27
N SER A 189 9.53 -5.50 12.27
CA SER A 189 8.43 -6.17 11.58
C SER A 189 8.93 -7.50 11.00
N PRO A 190 8.15 -8.59 11.14
CA PRO A 190 8.51 -9.87 10.54
C PRO A 190 8.43 -9.78 9.01
N GLU A 191 9.26 -10.56 8.32
CA GLU A 191 9.11 -10.77 6.89
C GLU A 191 7.74 -11.42 6.59
N GLY A 192 7.11 -11.01 5.49
CA GLY A 192 5.77 -11.48 5.13
C GLY A 192 4.65 -10.57 5.66
N PRO A 193 3.42 -11.09 5.85
CA PRO A 193 2.29 -10.27 6.27
C PRO A 193 2.50 -9.61 7.64
N HIS A 194 2.35 -8.29 7.73
CA HIS A 194 2.54 -7.54 8.97
C HIS A 194 1.67 -6.29 9.02
N THR A 195 1.69 -5.57 10.14
CA THR A 195 0.92 -4.33 10.32
C THR A 195 1.82 -3.21 10.82
N HIS A 196 1.56 -1.99 10.35
CA HIS A 196 2.13 -0.75 10.86
C HIS A 196 1.08 0.05 11.61
N LEU A 197 1.39 0.47 12.83
CA LEU A 197 0.55 1.35 13.62
C LEU A 197 1.39 2.52 14.15
N LEU A 198 1.26 3.67 13.49
CA LEU A 198 2.02 4.88 13.78
C LEU A 198 1.11 5.92 14.41
N ALA A 199 1.02 5.90 15.75
CA ALA A 199 0.16 6.78 16.54
C ALA A 199 0.23 8.28 16.16
N PRO A 200 1.41 8.88 15.89
CA PRO A 200 1.49 10.29 15.49
C PRO A 200 0.81 10.63 14.16
N LEU A 201 0.59 9.64 13.30
CA LEU A 201 -0.03 9.83 11.98
C LEU A 201 -1.52 9.57 12.01
N ILE A 202 -1.99 8.65 12.86
CA ILE A 202 -3.41 8.31 13.00
C ILE A 202 -4.23 9.57 13.24
N GLY A 203 -3.82 10.43 14.17
CA GLY A 203 -4.54 11.67 14.55
C GLY A 203 -4.70 12.71 13.44
N LYS A 204 -3.98 12.58 12.31
CA LYS A 204 -4.03 13.54 11.20
C LYS A 204 -5.23 13.35 10.28
N ASP A 205 -5.99 12.26 10.44
CA ASP A 205 -7.17 11.92 9.65
C ASP A 205 -6.96 11.99 8.12
N ARG A 206 -5.77 11.54 7.69
CA ARG A 206 -5.39 11.48 6.27
C ARG A 206 -5.59 10.07 5.71
N PRO A 207 -6.14 9.93 4.49
CA PRO A 207 -6.32 8.62 3.86
C PRO A 207 -4.99 8.03 3.36
N HIS A 208 -4.02 8.88 3.01
CA HIS A 208 -2.71 8.49 2.47
C HIS A 208 -1.68 9.62 2.65
N SER A 209 -0.43 9.36 2.21
CA SER A 209 0.61 10.39 2.11
C SER A 209 0.19 11.52 1.15
N SER A 210 0.73 12.72 1.35
CA SER A 210 0.47 13.91 0.53
C SER A 210 1.12 13.80 -0.85
N THR A 211 2.05 12.86 -0.98
CA THR A 211 2.75 12.53 -2.22
C THR A 211 2.04 11.47 -3.06
N THR A 212 1.07 10.74 -2.47
CA THR A 212 0.26 9.75 -3.18
C THR A 212 -0.75 10.48 -4.08
N PRO A 213 -0.76 10.23 -5.39
CA PRO A 213 -1.58 11.00 -6.33
C PRO A 213 -3.01 10.47 -6.44
N ILE A 214 -3.61 10.09 -5.31
CA ILE A 214 -5.03 9.75 -5.25
C ILE A 214 -5.83 11.07 -5.21
N PRO A 215 -6.86 11.24 -6.06
CA PRO A 215 -7.61 12.49 -6.13
C PRO A 215 -8.30 12.85 -4.80
N GLU A 216 -8.52 14.15 -4.58
CA GLU A 216 -9.26 14.63 -3.41
C GLU A 216 -10.66 14.02 -3.33
N GLY A 217 -11.09 13.67 -2.11
CA GLY A 217 -12.36 12.98 -1.86
C GLY A 217 -12.34 11.48 -2.22
N TRP A 218 -11.18 10.92 -2.58
CA TRP A 218 -10.97 9.48 -2.76
C TRP A 218 -9.99 8.94 -1.71
N GLN A 219 -10.03 7.62 -1.53
CA GLN A 219 -9.14 6.87 -0.65
C GLN A 219 -8.86 5.50 -1.28
N SER A 220 -7.64 4.97 -1.12
CA SER A 220 -7.35 3.58 -1.50
C SER A 220 -8.11 2.62 -0.60
N ALA A 221 -8.91 1.72 -1.18
CA ALA A 221 -9.48 0.58 -0.45
C ALA A 221 -8.53 -0.63 -0.46
N LEU A 222 -7.64 -0.71 -1.45
CA LEU A 222 -6.66 -1.77 -1.63
C LEU A 222 -5.53 -1.22 -2.50
N THR A 223 -4.28 -1.46 -2.12
CA THR A 223 -3.11 -1.07 -2.93
C THR A 223 -2.32 -2.31 -3.27
N MET A 224 -1.93 -2.44 -4.54
CA MET A 224 -0.97 -3.43 -5.02
C MET A 224 0.41 -2.79 -5.12
N HIS A 225 1.41 -3.49 -4.60
CA HIS A 225 2.82 -3.15 -4.65
C HIS A 225 3.55 -4.21 -5.50
N PRO A 226 3.73 -3.98 -6.81
CA PRO A 226 4.47 -4.90 -7.65
C PRO A 226 5.98 -4.90 -7.31
N PRO A 227 6.76 -5.84 -7.86
CA PRO A 227 8.21 -5.87 -7.67
C PRO A 227 8.87 -4.54 -8.05
N SER A 228 9.88 -4.15 -7.27
CA SER A 228 10.71 -3.00 -7.61
C SER A 228 11.68 -3.39 -8.74
N PRO A 229 11.85 -2.56 -9.78
CA PRO A 229 12.89 -2.80 -10.79
C PRO A 229 14.31 -2.53 -10.28
N TRP A 230 14.45 -2.20 -8.99
CA TRP A 230 15.67 -1.69 -8.37
C TRP A 230 16.01 -2.39 -7.06
N ARG A 231 15.08 -3.16 -6.50
CA ARG A 231 15.22 -3.79 -5.19
C ARG A 231 14.66 -5.19 -5.19
N THR A 232 15.31 -6.07 -4.43
CA THR A 232 14.78 -7.40 -4.11
C THR A 232 13.55 -7.27 -3.21
N ASN A 233 12.82 -8.37 -3.01
CA ASN A 233 11.69 -8.40 -2.06
C ASN A 233 12.10 -8.14 -0.61
N LEU A 234 13.39 -8.28 -0.28
CA LEU A 234 13.96 -7.92 1.03
C LEU A 234 14.39 -6.45 1.10
N GLY A 235 14.14 -5.66 0.06
CA GLY A 235 14.50 -4.25 -0.02
C GLY A 235 15.96 -3.98 -0.41
N GLU A 236 16.76 -5.02 -0.63
CA GLU A 236 18.18 -4.90 -1.00
C GLU A 236 18.32 -4.33 -2.41
N ARG A 237 19.30 -3.46 -2.62
CA ARG A 237 19.58 -2.87 -3.94
C ARG A 237 20.02 -3.95 -4.93
N MET A 238 19.42 -3.94 -6.12
CA MET A 238 19.85 -4.73 -7.27
C MET A 238 20.09 -3.84 -8.50
N PRO A 239 20.81 -4.34 -9.53
CA PRO A 239 20.85 -3.65 -10.82
C PRO A 239 19.45 -3.43 -11.38
N PHE A 240 19.27 -2.35 -12.15
CA PHE A 240 18.00 -2.08 -12.83
C PHE A 240 17.56 -3.27 -13.68
N ASP A 241 16.33 -3.73 -13.46
CA ASP A 241 15.70 -4.74 -14.30
C ASP A 241 14.65 -4.09 -15.22
N PRO A 242 14.94 -3.94 -16.54
CA PRO A 242 14.01 -3.35 -17.49
C PRO A 242 12.79 -4.22 -17.76
N VAL A 243 12.85 -5.54 -17.50
CA VAL A 243 11.72 -6.45 -17.69
C VAL A 243 10.68 -6.19 -16.60
N ILE A 244 11.12 -6.02 -15.35
CA ILE A 244 10.23 -5.68 -14.23
C ILE A 244 9.57 -4.32 -14.47
N ASP A 245 10.34 -3.29 -14.84
CA ASP A 245 9.80 -1.95 -15.11
C ASP A 245 8.79 -1.98 -16.28
N SER A 246 9.11 -2.69 -17.36
CA SER A 246 8.23 -2.79 -18.53
C SER A 246 6.94 -3.58 -18.25
N ALA A 247 6.96 -4.52 -17.30
CA ALA A 247 5.78 -5.29 -16.93
C ALA A 247 4.67 -4.41 -16.33
N PHE A 248 5.02 -3.27 -15.72
CA PHE A 248 4.07 -2.34 -15.13
C PHE A 248 3.51 -1.32 -16.15
N ALA A 249 4.17 -1.12 -17.29
CA ALA A 249 3.79 -0.12 -18.28
C ALA A 249 2.31 -0.21 -18.77
N PRO A 250 1.73 -1.40 -19.02
CA PRO A 250 0.32 -1.49 -19.40
C PRO A 250 -0.66 -0.95 -18.34
N LEU A 251 -0.30 -1.06 -17.05
CA LEU A 251 -1.11 -0.52 -15.95
C LEU A 251 -1.01 1.01 -15.88
N LEU A 252 0.18 1.57 -16.12
CA LEU A 252 0.35 3.02 -16.26
C LEU A 252 -0.41 3.57 -17.49
N GLU A 253 -0.45 2.84 -18.59
CA GLU A 253 -1.20 3.26 -19.78
C GLU A 253 -2.72 3.25 -19.53
N CYS A 254 -3.23 2.23 -18.85
CA CYS A 254 -4.67 2.09 -18.61
C CYS A 254 -5.18 2.94 -17.43
N TYR A 255 -4.38 3.09 -16.38
CA TYR A 255 -4.81 3.63 -15.08
C TYR A 255 -3.90 4.74 -14.55
N GLY A 256 -2.90 5.16 -15.34
CA GLY A 256 -2.03 6.27 -14.99
C GLY A 256 -2.76 7.61 -15.01
N LEU A 257 -2.10 8.60 -14.41
CA LEU A 257 -2.60 9.96 -14.37
C LEU A 257 -2.41 10.64 -15.75
N PRO A 258 -3.45 11.28 -16.32
CA PRO A 258 -3.30 12.04 -17.55
C PRO A 258 -2.20 13.10 -17.48
N GLU A 259 -2.02 13.73 -16.32
CA GLU A 259 -0.99 14.73 -16.07
C GLU A 259 0.42 14.14 -16.16
N ASP A 260 0.62 12.90 -15.68
CA ASP A 260 1.91 12.22 -15.78
C ASP A 260 2.25 11.86 -17.24
N ALA A 261 1.25 11.43 -18.00
CA ALA A 261 1.40 11.15 -19.43
C ALA A 261 1.75 12.43 -20.20
N GLU A 262 1.19 13.58 -19.81
CA GLU A 262 1.53 14.86 -20.41
C GLU A 262 2.97 15.26 -20.15
N ILE A 263 3.44 15.10 -18.91
CA ILE A 263 4.84 15.38 -18.56
C ILE A 263 5.80 14.48 -19.36
N GLU A 264 5.47 13.20 -19.51
CA GLU A 264 6.29 12.27 -20.29
C GLU A 264 6.35 12.69 -21.76
N ARG A 265 5.19 13.02 -22.36
CA ARG A 265 5.10 13.48 -23.76
C ARG A 265 5.88 14.79 -23.98
N MET A 266 5.73 15.77 -23.10
CA MET A 266 6.44 17.04 -23.13
C MET A 266 7.96 16.82 -23.13
N LEU A 267 8.45 15.99 -22.21
CA LEU A 267 9.88 15.72 -22.05
C LEU A 267 10.46 14.96 -23.25
N LEU A 268 9.77 13.92 -23.73
CA LEU A 268 10.19 13.17 -24.91
C LEU A 268 10.23 14.05 -26.17
N SER A 269 9.25 14.94 -26.32
CA SER A 269 9.22 15.92 -27.42
C SER A 269 10.43 16.87 -27.38
N ALA A 270 10.75 17.42 -26.21
CA ALA A 270 11.90 18.30 -26.02
C ALA A 270 13.22 17.59 -26.34
N LEU A 271 13.39 16.35 -25.88
CA LEU A 271 14.56 15.52 -26.18
C LEU A 271 14.69 15.18 -27.67
N SER A 272 13.57 14.92 -28.34
CA SER A 272 13.54 14.60 -29.78
C SER A 272 13.86 15.82 -30.65
N SER A 273 13.49 17.02 -30.19
CA SER A 273 13.75 18.30 -30.87
C SER A 273 15.16 18.83 -30.63
N GLY A 274 15.95 18.18 -29.77
CA GLY A 274 17.31 18.60 -29.43
C GLY A 274 17.38 19.80 -28.49
N ASN A 275 16.30 20.09 -27.74
CA ASN A 275 16.29 21.17 -26.76
C ASN A 275 17.28 20.87 -25.62
N THR A 276 17.86 21.93 -25.07
CA THR A 276 18.69 21.84 -23.86
C THR A 276 17.86 22.18 -22.63
N PRO A 277 18.17 21.61 -21.45
CA PRO A 277 17.34 21.77 -20.26
C PRO A 277 17.26 23.21 -19.74
N GLU A 278 18.22 24.09 -20.09
CA GLU A 278 18.24 25.49 -19.68
C GLU A 278 17.16 26.35 -20.35
N PHE A 279 16.63 25.91 -21.49
CA PHE A 279 15.67 26.66 -22.31
C PHE A 279 14.35 25.90 -22.54
N ALA A 280 14.20 24.72 -21.95
CA ALA A 280 13.00 23.92 -22.07
C ALA A 280 12.08 24.09 -20.86
N ASP A 281 10.79 23.92 -21.09
CA ASP A 281 9.80 23.92 -20.02
C ASP A 281 10.06 22.77 -19.04
N TRP A 282 9.90 23.06 -17.75
CA TRP A 282 10.05 22.10 -16.67
C TRP A 282 8.80 22.11 -15.77
N PRO A 283 8.33 20.95 -15.25
CA PRO A 283 7.08 20.91 -14.51
C PRO A 283 7.13 21.73 -13.20
N GLU A 284 6.08 22.50 -12.96
CA GLU A 284 5.95 23.34 -11.76
C GLU A 284 5.44 22.58 -10.53
N THR A 285 4.70 21.48 -10.74
CA THR A 285 4.16 20.68 -9.64
C THR A 285 5.20 19.71 -9.11
N ARG A 286 5.15 19.42 -7.79
CA ARG A 286 6.01 18.41 -7.16
C ARG A 286 5.89 17.06 -7.86
N ARG A 287 4.65 16.62 -8.16
CA ARG A 287 4.36 15.38 -8.89
C ARG A 287 4.97 15.40 -10.28
N GLY A 288 4.75 16.47 -11.05
CA GLY A 288 5.29 16.59 -12.40
C GLY A 288 6.81 16.52 -12.42
N ARG A 289 7.49 17.18 -11.46
CA ARG A 289 8.95 17.08 -11.32
C ARG A 289 9.40 15.65 -11.01
N ALA A 290 8.68 14.95 -10.13
CA ALA A 290 8.97 13.56 -9.80
C ALA A 290 8.83 12.67 -11.04
N LYS A 291 7.71 12.78 -11.78
CA LYS A 291 7.49 12.04 -13.03
C LYS A 291 8.56 12.35 -14.08
N ALA A 292 8.91 13.61 -14.29
CA ALA A 292 9.96 13.98 -15.25
C ALA A 292 11.32 13.37 -14.88
N ARG A 293 11.69 13.38 -13.59
CA ARG A 293 12.91 12.70 -13.11
C ARG A 293 12.86 11.20 -13.36
N ILE A 294 11.73 10.54 -13.11
CA ILE A 294 11.57 9.10 -13.39
C ILE A 294 11.76 8.81 -14.88
N VAL A 295 11.15 9.61 -15.77
CA VAL A 295 11.33 9.47 -17.23
C VAL A 295 12.79 9.64 -17.62
N LEU A 296 13.47 10.67 -17.12
CA LEU A 296 14.91 10.88 -17.36
C LEU A 296 15.76 9.69 -16.88
N ARG A 297 15.45 9.13 -15.70
CA ARG A 297 16.15 7.99 -15.13
C ARG A 297 15.92 6.71 -15.94
N ARG A 298 14.67 6.45 -16.36
CA ARG A 298 14.30 5.33 -17.23
C ARG A 298 15.04 5.39 -18.58
N LEU A 299 15.08 6.56 -19.21
CA LEU A 299 15.84 6.78 -20.45
C LEU A 299 17.35 6.61 -20.26
N ALA A 300 17.91 7.11 -19.15
CA ALA A 300 19.33 6.93 -18.82
C ALA A 300 19.67 5.45 -18.61
N ALA A 301 18.80 4.71 -17.93
CA ALA A 301 18.96 3.27 -17.71
C ALA A 301 18.85 2.47 -19.02
N ALA A 302 18.05 2.94 -19.98
CA ALA A 302 18.00 2.42 -21.35
C ALA A 302 19.21 2.84 -22.23
N GLY A 303 20.17 3.61 -21.68
CA GLY A 303 21.39 4.01 -22.37
C GLY A 303 21.28 5.30 -23.19
N ASP A 304 20.18 6.05 -23.10
CA ASP A 304 20.04 7.33 -23.78
C ASP A 304 21.00 8.36 -23.18
N ARG A 305 21.97 8.84 -23.97
CA ARG A 305 22.96 9.81 -23.49
C ARG A 305 22.46 11.25 -23.56
N ARG A 306 21.36 11.53 -24.27
CA ARG A 306 20.79 12.88 -24.44
C ARG A 306 20.26 13.44 -23.11
N VAL A 307 19.87 12.56 -22.19
CA VAL A 307 19.33 12.97 -20.88
C VAL A 307 20.40 13.41 -19.88
N ARG A 308 21.71 13.28 -20.19
CA ARG A 308 22.78 13.62 -19.23
C ARG A 308 22.72 15.09 -18.75
N PRO A 309 22.61 16.11 -19.62
CA PRO A 309 22.47 17.50 -19.17
C PRO A 309 21.17 17.72 -18.38
N TRP A 310 20.08 17.08 -18.80
CA TRP A 310 18.79 17.17 -18.13
C TRP A 310 18.82 16.63 -16.69
N ARG A 311 19.46 15.48 -16.50
CA ARG A 311 19.67 14.91 -15.17
C ARG A 311 20.59 15.78 -14.32
N PHE A 312 21.65 16.32 -14.91
CA PHE A 312 22.53 17.26 -14.21
C PHE A 312 21.78 18.53 -13.75
N LEU A 313 20.84 19.06 -14.53
CA LEU A 313 20.12 20.28 -14.09
C LEU A 313 18.99 19.98 -13.10
N HIS A 314 18.26 18.87 -13.30
CA HIS A 314 16.96 18.67 -12.63
C HIS A 314 16.88 17.46 -11.70
N ASP A 315 17.82 16.52 -11.79
CA ASP A 315 17.87 15.28 -10.99
C ASP A 315 18.88 15.43 -9.82
N HIS A 316 19.03 16.65 -9.29
CA HIS A 316 19.83 16.99 -8.12
C HIS A 316 18.93 17.53 -7.00
N ALA A 317 18.44 16.66 -6.12
CA ALA A 317 18.04 16.98 -4.75
C ALA A 317 17.55 15.72 -4.05
N ALA A 318 18.00 15.52 -2.81
CA ALA A 318 17.42 14.58 -1.86
C ALA A 318 15.89 14.72 -1.87
N VAL A 319 15.19 13.60 -1.84
CA VAL A 319 13.74 13.58 -1.75
C VAL A 319 13.35 14.32 -0.47
N ASP A 320 12.51 15.35 -0.54
CA ASP A 320 11.79 15.88 0.64
C ASP A 320 10.88 14.75 1.13
N THR A 321 11.41 13.83 1.92
CA THR A 321 10.61 12.78 2.54
C THR A 321 9.74 13.47 3.60
N GLU A 322 8.41 13.47 3.42
CA GLU A 322 7.59 13.20 4.62
C GLU A 322 8.10 11.85 5.11
N PRO A 323 8.35 11.65 6.41
CA PRO A 323 9.00 10.42 6.91
C PRO A 323 8.32 9.20 6.30
N GLU A 324 8.95 8.67 5.26
CA GLU A 324 8.81 7.30 4.82
C GLU A 324 9.74 6.56 5.76
N ASP A 325 9.20 5.56 6.44
CA ASP A 325 9.94 4.72 7.34
C ASP A 325 11.16 4.14 6.60
N GLU A 326 12.30 4.83 6.72
CA GLU A 326 13.57 4.14 6.87
C GLU A 326 13.39 3.29 8.12
N ALA A 327 12.94 2.05 7.91
CA ALA A 327 13.06 1.00 8.89
C ALA A 327 14.50 1.07 9.40
N ALA A 328 14.64 1.47 10.66
CA ALA A 328 15.93 1.50 11.32
C ALA A 328 16.60 0.14 11.12
N SER A 329 17.78 0.19 10.50
CA SER A 329 18.69 -0.92 10.26
C SER A 329 18.88 -1.83 11.48
#